data_AF-A0A7S2R948-F1
#
_entry.id   AF-A0A7S2R948-F1
#
_cell.length_a   1.000
_cell.length_b   1.000
_cell.length_c   1.000
_cell.angle_alpha   90.00
_cell.angle_beta   90.00
_cell.angle_gamma   90.00
#
_symmetry.space_group_name_H-M   'P 1'
#
loop_
_entity.id
_entity.type
_entity.pdbx_description
1 polymer ?
#
loop_
_entity_poly.entity_id
_entity_poly.type
_entity_poly.pdbx_seq_one_letter_code
_entity_poly.pdbx_strand_id
1 'polypeptide(L)'
;MSTNPNGNIFFTRENLVLSLPLITLCTSYAYFKFIPLDIGLPILSGLYILYKIYSSLRYRAIEKKEQKIANLDEALLKELAADEFEEEEKNTKKNVKKQNQKTEKARQRLAAGKKANKK
;
A
#
# COMPACT_ATOMS: atom_id res chain seq x y z
N MET A 1 30.67 26.28 1.05
CA MET A 1 31.73 27.08 0.38
C MET A 1 32.72 26.07 -0.21
N SER A 2 32.54 25.69 -1.48
CA SER A 2 33.41 24.72 -2.17
C SER A 2 34.17 25.47 -3.26
N THR A 3 35.46 25.70 -3.01
CA THR A 3 36.39 26.41 -3.88
C THR A 3 37.08 25.42 -4.79
N ASN A 4 36.67 25.36 -6.07
CA ASN A 4 37.47 24.74 -7.12
C ASN A 4 38.13 25.85 -7.95
N PRO A 5 39.47 25.89 -8.04
CA PRO A 5 40.21 26.97 -8.70
C PRO A 5 40.34 26.83 -10.23
N ASN A 6 39.76 25.79 -10.83
CA ASN A 6 39.90 25.49 -12.27
C ASN A 6 38.56 25.62 -13.01
N GLY A 7 38.22 26.85 -13.41
CA GLY A 7 37.84 27.15 -14.79
C GLY A 7 36.52 26.62 -15.36
N ASN A 8 35.40 26.65 -14.63
CA ASN A 8 34.08 26.59 -15.26
C ASN A 8 33.07 27.53 -14.59
N ILE A 9 33.35 28.83 -14.69
CA ILE A 9 32.50 29.95 -14.24
C ILE A 9 31.08 29.92 -14.85
N PHE A 10 30.89 29.25 -15.98
CA PHE A 10 29.60 29.14 -16.66
C PHE A 10 28.69 28.03 -16.10
N PHE A 11 29.23 27.04 -15.37
CA PHE A 11 28.49 25.87 -14.85
C PHE A 11 28.42 25.81 -13.33
N THR A 12 28.49 26.95 -12.64
CA THR A 12 28.13 27.02 -11.21
C THR A 12 26.61 26.94 -11.07
N ARG A 13 26.08 26.20 -10.08
CA ARG A 13 24.62 26.05 -9.87
C ARG A 13 23.88 27.40 -9.88
N GLU A 14 24.49 28.43 -9.33
CA GLU A 14 23.94 29.78 -9.21
C GLU A 14 23.83 30.49 -10.58
N ASN A 15 24.87 30.38 -11.41
CA ASN A 15 24.87 30.92 -12.77
C ASN A 15 24.00 30.09 -13.72
N LEU A 16 23.84 28.78 -13.46
CA LEU A 16 22.95 27.92 -14.23
C LEU A 16 21.48 28.30 -14.01
N VAL A 17 21.08 28.55 -12.77
CA VAL A 17 19.71 28.99 -12.46
C VAL A 17 19.40 30.35 -13.08
N LEU A 18 20.37 31.26 -13.11
CA LEU A 18 20.22 32.58 -13.72
C LEU A 18 20.21 32.52 -15.26
N SER A 19 20.94 31.59 -15.87
CA SER A 19 21.04 31.45 -17.34
C SER A 19 19.94 30.58 -17.95
N LEU A 20 19.30 29.69 -17.19
CA LEU A 20 18.16 28.89 -17.65
C LEU A 20 17.01 29.70 -18.28
N PRO A 21 16.53 30.83 -17.71
CA PRO A 21 15.50 31.63 -18.35
C PRO A 21 15.96 32.24 -19.68
N LEU A 22 17.22 32.68 -19.77
CA LEU A 22 17.77 33.23 -21.01
C LEU A 22 17.96 32.14 -22.08
N ILE A 23 18.44 30.97 -21.69
CA ILE A 23 18.59 29.79 -22.56
C ILE A 23 17.22 29.35 -23.06
N THR A 24 16.20 29.26 -22.19
CA THR A 24 14.85 28.86 -22.59
C THR A 24 14.19 29.87 -23.53
N LEU A 25 14.40 31.17 -23.32
CA LEU A 25 13.95 32.22 -24.26
C LEU A 25 14.66 32.11 -25.62
N CYS A 26 15.98 31.88 -25.61
CA CYS A 26 16.77 31.77 -26.83
C CYS A 26 16.43 30.49 -27.62
N THR A 27 16.26 29.36 -26.93
CA THR A 27 15.89 28.07 -27.57
C THR A 27 14.46 28.09 -28.08
N SER A 28 13.51 28.68 -27.34
CA SER A 28 12.13 28.83 -27.83
C SER A 28 12.07 29.75 -29.06
N TYR A 29 12.78 30.88 -29.05
CA TYR A 29 12.86 31.77 -30.21
C TYR A 29 13.49 31.08 -31.43
N ALA A 30 14.60 30.37 -31.24
CA ALA A 30 15.22 29.59 -32.32
C ALA A 30 14.28 28.50 -32.84
N TYR A 31 13.59 27.79 -31.95
CA TYR A 31 12.63 26.75 -32.30
C TYR A 31 11.51 27.29 -33.19
N PHE A 32 10.90 28.42 -32.83
CA PHE A 32 9.85 29.05 -33.65
C PHE A 32 10.37 29.65 -34.96
N LYS A 33 11.64 30.02 -35.03
CA LYS A 33 12.26 30.50 -36.27
C LYS A 33 12.52 29.37 -37.28
N PHE A 34 12.90 28.19 -36.80
CA PHE A 34 13.20 27.04 -37.67
C PHE A 34 12.01 26.13 -37.95
N ILE A 35 11.02 26.11 -37.05
CA ILE A 35 9.80 25.31 -37.20
C ILE A 35 8.60 26.26 -37.28
N PRO A 36 7.89 26.30 -38.42
CA PRO A 36 6.64 27.03 -38.54
C PRO A 36 5.69 26.60 -37.42
N LEU A 37 5.09 27.56 -36.71
CA LEU A 37 4.19 27.28 -35.59
C LEU A 37 3.09 26.28 -35.98
N ASP A 38 2.63 26.35 -37.22
CA ASP A 38 1.59 25.47 -37.79
C ASP A 38 1.96 23.99 -37.79
N ILE A 39 3.25 23.66 -37.84
CA ILE A 39 3.76 22.28 -37.86
C ILE A 39 4.22 21.87 -36.45
N GLY A 40 4.82 22.78 -35.69
CA GLY A 40 5.30 22.50 -34.33
C GLY A 40 4.19 22.21 -33.32
N LEU A 41 3.11 23.00 -33.36
CA LEU A 41 1.95 22.84 -32.45
C LEU A 41 1.25 21.48 -32.56
N PRO A 42 0.89 20.97 -33.75
CA PRO A 42 0.24 19.67 -33.85
C PRO A 42 1.15 18.52 -33.40
N ILE A 43 2.46 18.62 -33.61
CA ILE A 43 3.43 17.60 -33.16
C ILE A 43 3.50 17.58 -31.61
N LEU A 44 3.62 18.75 -30.98
CA LEU A 44 3.60 18.88 -29.51
C LEU A 44 2.28 18.40 -28.90
N SER A 45 1.15 18.74 -29.53
CA SER A 45 -0.18 18.26 -29.13
C SER A 45 -0.28 16.73 -29.22
N GLY A 46 0.17 16.14 -30.32
CA GLY A 46 0.18 14.68 -30.50
C GLY A 46 1.03 13.96 -29.44
N LEU A 47 2.24 14.46 -29.17
CA LEU A 47 3.11 13.93 -28.11
C LEU A 47 2.48 14.05 -26.73
N TYR A 48 1.81 15.16 -26.43
CA TYR A 48 1.12 15.36 -25.15
C TYR A 48 -0.03 14.37 -24.96
N ILE A 49 -0.83 14.13 -26.00
CA ILE A 49 -1.92 13.15 -25.97
C ILE A 49 -1.37 11.73 -25.78
N LEU A 50 -0.31 11.35 -26.51
CA LEU A 50 0.40 10.08 -26.34
C LEU A 50 0.91 9.90 -24.90
N TYR A 51 1.50 10.94 -24.32
CA TYR A 51 1.98 10.92 -22.94
C TYR A 51 0.83 10.76 -21.93
N LYS A 52 -0.30 11.44 -22.13
CA LYS A 52 -1.51 11.28 -21.30
C LYS A 52 -2.07 9.86 -21.36
N ILE A 53 -2.14 9.26 -22.54
CA ILE A 53 -2.61 7.87 -22.71
C ILE A 53 -1.64 6.92 -22.00
N TYR A 54 -0.34 7.06 -22.24
CA TYR A 54 0.67 6.20 -21.63
C TYR A 54 0.69 6.29 -20.10
N SER A 55 0.60 7.50 -19.56
CA SER A 55 0.54 7.71 -18.11
C SER A 55 -0.74 7.12 -17.52
N SER A 56 -1.91 7.32 -18.15
CA SER A 56 -3.19 6.73 -17.69
C SER A 56 -3.15 5.20 -17.60
N LEU A 57 -2.45 4.53 -18.53
CA LEU A 57 -2.26 3.08 -18.50
C LEU A 57 -1.37 2.65 -17.33
N ARG A 58 -0.32 3.42 -17.03
CA ARG A 58 0.54 3.16 -15.86
C ARG A 58 -0.20 3.39 -14.54
N TYR A 59 -1.00 4.44 -14.43
CA TYR A 59 -1.82 4.69 -13.24
C TYR A 59 -2.80 3.53 -12.98
N ARG A 60 -3.49 3.04 -14.01
CA ARG A 60 -4.35 1.85 -13.89
C ARG A 60 -3.60 0.59 -13.48
N ALA A 61 -2.34 0.44 -13.88
CA ALA A 61 -1.51 -0.69 -13.45
C ALA A 61 -1.09 -0.58 -11.98
N ILE A 62 -0.94 0.64 -11.45
CA ILE A 62 -0.60 0.90 -10.05
C ILE A 62 -1.84 0.67 -9.17
N GLU A 63 -3.01 1.18 -9.54
CA GLU A 63 -4.27 0.95 -8.81
C GLU A 63 -4.59 -0.55 -8.66
N LYS A 64 -4.37 -1.34 -9.71
CA LYS A 64 -4.56 -2.79 -9.66
C LYS A 64 -3.58 -3.50 -8.71
N LYS A 65 -2.39 -2.95 -8.51
CA LYS A 65 -1.43 -3.49 -7.53
C LYS A 65 -1.86 -3.13 -6.11
N GLU A 66 -2.30 -1.90 -5.88
CA GLU A 66 -2.79 -1.46 -4.57
C GLU A 66 -4.04 -2.23 -4.15
N GLN A 67 -5.00 -2.44 -5.05
CA GLN A 67 -6.19 -3.27 -4.78
C GLN A 67 -5.82 -4.73 -4.48
N LYS A 68 -4.82 -5.29 -5.16
CA LYS A 68 -4.33 -6.65 -4.86
C LYS A 68 -3.69 -6.73 -3.49
N ILE A 69 -2.92 -5.72 -3.09
CA ILE A 69 -2.29 -5.66 -1.76
C ILE A 69 -3.37 -5.55 -0.68
N ALA A 70 -4.36 -4.66 -0.85
CA ALA A 70 -5.46 -4.51 0.08
C ALA A 70 -6.28 -5.80 0.25
N ASN A 71 -6.61 -6.48 -0.85
CA ASN A 71 -7.34 -7.75 -0.80
C ASN A 71 -6.53 -8.89 -0.16
N LEU A 72 -5.19 -8.85 -0.27
CA LEU A 72 -4.32 -9.84 0.38
C LEU A 72 -4.30 -9.64 1.89
N ASP A 73 -4.20 -8.41 2.37
CA ASP A 73 -4.26 -8.10 3.81
C ASP A 73 -5.62 -8.46 4.40
N GLU A 74 -6.72 -8.19 3.69
CA GLU A 74 -8.07 -8.52 4.15
C GLU A 74 -8.30 -10.04 4.22
N ALA A 75 -7.77 -10.80 3.25
CA ALA A 75 -7.82 -12.25 3.25
C ALA A 75 -7.01 -12.84 4.42
N LEU A 76 -5.83 -12.29 4.69
CA LEU A 76 -4.96 -12.72 5.79
C LEU A 76 -5.60 -12.44 7.15
N LEU A 77 -6.19 -11.26 7.33
CA LEU A 77 -6.93 -10.92 8.55
C LEU A 77 -8.14 -11.84 8.75
N LYS A 78 -8.84 -12.20 7.67
CA LYS A 78 -9.99 -13.09 7.74
C LYS A 78 -9.59 -14.54 8.08
N GLU A 79 -8.48 -15.02 7.54
CA GLU A 79 -7.93 -16.34 7.87
C GLU A 79 -7.46 -16.39 9.33
N LEU A 80 -6.74 -15.36 9.78
CA LEU A 80 -6.29 -15.25 11.16
C LEU A 80 -7.46 -15.20 12.16
N ALA A 81 -8.52 -14.45 11.83
CA ALA A 81 -9.73 -14.42 12.64
C ALA A 81 -10.43 -15.78 12.68
N ALA A 82 -10.51 -16.50 11.55
CA ALA A 82 -11.15 -17.81 11.49
C ALA A 82 -10.43 -18.86 12.35
N ASP A 83 -9.09 -18.84 12.37
CA ASP A 83 -8.28 -19.71 13.22
C ASP A 83 -8.51 -19.43 14.72
N GLU A 84 -8.62 -18.16 15.09
CA GLU A 84 -8.89 -17.75 16.48
C GLU A 84 -10.27 -18.24 16.97
N PHE A 85 -11.31 -18.12 16.13
CA PHE A 85 -12.64 -18.65 16.44
C PHE A 85 -12.66 -20.19 16.54
N GLU A 86 -11.89 -20.89 15.71
CA GLU A 86 -11.77 -22.36 15.79
C GLU A 86 -11.08 -22.82 17.08
N GLU A 87 -10.06 -22.11 17.55
CA GLU A 87 -9.40 -22.40 18.81
C GLU A 87 -10.32 -22.13 20.02
N GLU A 88 -11.06 -21.02 20.02
CA GLU A 88 -12.03 -20.71 21.06
C GLU A 88 -13.13 -21.77 21.16
N GLU A 89 -13.68 -22.22 20.03
CA GLU A 89 -14.66 -23.31 20.01
C GLU A 89 -14.10 -24.62 20.56
N LYS A 90 -12.87 -24.98 20.20
CA LYS A 90 -12.24 -26.22 20.70
C LYS A 90 -11.98 -26.12 22.21
N ASN A 91 -11.59 -24.95 22.71
CA ASN A 91 -11.32 -24.73 24.13
C ASN A 91 -12.59 -24.68 24.98
N THR A 92 -13.65 -24.02 24.51
CA THR A 92 -14.96 -24.01 25.16
C THR A 92 -15.56 -25.42 25.24
N LYS A 93 -15.53 -26.20 24.15
CA LYS A 93 -16.01 -27.61 24.15
C LYS A 93 -15.23 -28.48 25.15
N LYS A 94 -13.91 -28.31 25.27
CA LYS A 94 -13.09 -29.04 26.25
C LYS A 94 -13.42 -28.63 27.69
N ASN A 95 -13.64 -27.34 27.95
CA ASN A 95 -14.00 -26.85 29.29
C ASN A 95 -15.40 -27.30 29.72
N VAL A 96 -16.39 -27.27 28.83
CA VAL A 96 -17.75 -27.76 29.11
C VAL A 96 -17.73 -29.25 29.45
N LYS A 97 -16.98 -30.07 28.70
CA LYS A 97 -16.84 -31.51 29.03
C LYS A 97 -16.21 -31.74 30.41
N LYS A 98 -15.15 -30.99 30.76
CA LYS A 98 -14.50 -31.07 32.08
C LYS A 98 -15.44 -30.63 33.20
N GLN A 99 -16.25 -29.59 32.97
CA GLN A 99 -17.20 -29.08 33.96
C GLN A 99 -18.33 -30.08 34.21
N ASN A 100 -18.90 -30.66 33.14
CA ASN A 100 -19.94 -31.68 33.23
C ASN A 100 -19.48 -32.92 34.00
N GLN A 101 -18.26 -33.40 33.75
CA GLN A 101 -17.69 -34.53 34.52
C GLN A 101 -17.48 -34.20 36.00
N LYS A 102 -17.08 -32.96 36.34
CA LYS A 102 -16.94 -32.53 37.73
C LYS A 102 -18.29 -32.44 38.44
N THR A 103 -19.31 -31.89 37.78
CA THR A 103 -20.67 -31.82 38.33
C THR A 103 -21.30 -33.20 38.51
N GLU A 104 -21.05 -34.13 37.59
CA GLU A 104 -21.57 -35.49 37.68
C GLU A 104 -20.94 -36.27 38.83
N LYS A 105 -19.60 -36.17 39.01
CA LYS A 105 -18.90 -36.73 40.18
C LYS A 105 -19.36 -36.10 41.50
N ALA A 106 -19.61 -34.80 41.54
CA ALA A 106 -20.15 -34.12 42.72
C ALA A 106 -21.57 -34.61 43.06
N ARG A 107 -22.41 -34.82 42.03
CA ARG A 107 -23.79 -35.31 42.19
C ARG A 107 -23.82 -36.76 42.69
N GLN A 108 -22.91 -37.61 42.21
CA GLN A 108 -22.75 -38.98 42.73
C GLN A 108 -22.31 -39.00 44.20
N ARG A 109 -21.39 -38.14 44.60
CA ARG A 109 -20.95 -38.00 46.01
C ARG A 109 -22.07 -37.51 46.94
N LEU A 110 -22.87 -36.54 46.48
CA LEU A 110 -24.03 -36.05 47.23
C LEU A 110 -25.13 -37.13 47.37
N ALA A 111 -25.37 -37.92 46.32
CA ALA A 111 -26.33 -39.02 46.37
C ALA A 111 -25.86 -40.17 47.28
N ALA A 112 -24.57 -40.49 47.30
CA ALA A 112 -23.99 -41.46 48.23
C ALA A 112 -24.07 -40.98 49.69
N GLY A 113 -23.78 -39.70 49.96
CA GLY A 113 -23.90 -39.11 51.29
C GLY A 113 -25.33 -39.09 51.84
N LYS A 114 -26.33 -38.83 50.98
CA LYS A 114 -27.75 -38.87 51.37
C LYS A 114 -28.27 -40.30 51.66
N LYS A 115 -27.66 -41.33 51.05
CA LYS A 115 -28.00 -42.73 51.33
C LYS A 115 -27.33 -43.26 52.60
N ALA A 116 -26.16 -42.73 52.97
CA ALA A 116 -25.46 -43.09 54.19
C ALA A 116 -26.11 -42.47 55.46
N ASN A 117 -26.67 -41.26 55.35
CA ASN A 117 -27.30 -40.54 56.47
C ASN A 117 -28.77 -40.92 56.73
N LYS A 118 -29.24 -42.04 56.17
CA LYS A 118 -30.63 -42.54 56.30
C LYS A 118 -30.70 -43.93 56.92
N LYS A 119 -29.58 -44.44 57.44
CA LYS A 119 -29.47 -45.59 58.35
C LYS A 119 -29.14 -45.04 59.73
#